data_AF-A0A395VPD7-F1
#
_entry.id   AF-A0A395VPD7-F1
#
_cell.length_a   1.000
_cell.length_b   1.000
_cell.length_c   1.000
_cell.angle_alpha   90.00
_cell.angle_beta   90.00
_cell.angle_gamma   90.00
#
_symmetry.space_group_name_H-M   'P 1'
#
loop_
_entity.id
_entity.type
_entity.pdbx_description
1 polymer ?
#
loop_
_entity_poly.entity_id
_entity_poly.type
_entity_poly.pdbx_seq_one_letter_code
_entity_poly.pdbx_strand_id
1 'polypeptide(L)'
;MENSQLKDLQEEVSEATKQYILTTFNSENGMKTYYLQMSNIIRSAHINPPIDTEYNSLKKLSKKLKQYCTFIQTLGEHEWDKGIADIQKALGIYLMQNNIESKERKQTNQEIASQLQFIVFLSGNINIIKQLHGILQRHLSNVMLLLRSYPEHNIQE
;
A
#
# COMPACT_ATOMS: atom_id res chain seq x y z
N MET A 1 13.22 -15.35 -35.26
CA MET A 1 14.21 -15.45 -34.17
C MET A 1 13.72 -14.74 -32.91
N GLU A 2 13.13 -13.54 -33.04
CA GLU A 2 12.52 -12.75 -31.94
C GLU A 2 11.37 -13.46 -31.19
N ASN A 3 10.56 -14.25 -31.90
CA ASN A 3 9.41 -14.98 -31.33
C ASN A 3 9.80 -16.24 -30.52
N SER A 4 11.06 -16.70 -30.60
CA SER A 4 11.57 -17.82 -29.77
C SER A 4 12.00 -17.30 -28.40
N GLN A 5 12.79 -16.23 -28.38
CA GLN A 5 13.30 -15.61 -27.15
C GLN A 5 12.16 -15.13 -26.24
N LEU A 6 11.09 -14.58 -26.82
CA LEU A 6 9.93 -14.15 -26.05
C LEU A 6 9.17 -15.32 -25.39
N LYS A 7 9.12 -16.48 -26.07
CA LYS A 7 8.51 -17.70 -25.52
C LYS A 7 9.37 -18.30 -24.41
N ASP A 8 10.68 -18.36 -24.63
CA ASP A 8 11.65 -18.87 -23.65
C ASP A 8 11.58 -18.04 -22.34
N LEU A 9 11.47 -16.71 -22.48
CA LEU A 9 11.28 -15.79 -21.33
C LEU A 9 9.94 -15.99 -20.62
N GLN A 10 8.85 -16.22 -21.35
CA GLN A 10 7.54 -16.48 -20.74
C GLN A 10 7.50 -17.80 -19.97
N GLU A 11 8.17 -18.82 -20.50
CA GLU A 11 8.29 -20.13 -19.86
C GLU A 11 9.15 -20.06 -18.58
N GLU A 12 10.28 -19.35 -18.63
CA GLU A 12 11.13 -19.11 -17.46
C GLU A 12 10.39 -18.36 -16.34
N VAL A 13 9.63 -17.30 -16.69
CA VAL A 13 8.79 -16.56 -15.72
C VAL A 13 7.68 -17.45 -15.16
N SER A 14 7.10 -18.33 -15.96
CA SER A 14 6.07 -19.28 -15.53
C SER A 14 6.64 -20.25 -14.48
N GLU A 15 7.79 -20.86 -14.76
CA GLU A 15 8.44 -21.81 -13.84
C GLU A 15 8.90 -21.14 -12.54
N ALA A 16 9.48 -19.94 -12.62
CA ALA A 16 9.83 -19.16 -11.43
C ALA A 16 8.59 -18.84 -10.57
N THR A 17 7.46 -18.55 -11.20
CA THR A 17 6.19 -18.29 -10.51
C THR A 17 5.68 -19.54 -9.81
N LYS A 18 5.68 -20.69 -10.48
CA LYS A 18 5.28 -21.99 -9.88
C LYS A 18 6.17 -22.34 -8.69
N GLN A 19 7.49 -22.18 -8.82
CA GLN A 19 8.44 -22.45 -7.74
C GLN A 19 8.24 -21.51 -6.54
N TYR A 20 7.95 -20.24 -6.79
CA TYR A 20 7.61 -19.27 -5.74
C TYR A 20 6.34 -19.71 -4.98
N ILE A 21 5.28 -20.09 -5.70
CA ILE A 21 4.03 -20.54 -5.09
C ILE A 21 4.26 -21.79 -4.25
N LEU A 22 4.98 -22.77 -4.79
CA LEU A 22 5.30 -24.01 -4.10
C LEU A 22 6.07 -23.75 -2.79
N THR A 23 7.11 -22.93 -2.85
CA THR A 23 7.96 -22.64 -1.68
C THR A 23 7.28 -21.74 -0.63
N THR A 24 6.35 -20.88 -1.03
CA THR A 24 5.70 -19.92 -0.11
C THR A 24 4.35 -20.42 0.43
N PHE A 25 3.57 -21.12 -0.40
CA PHE A 25 2.18 -21.50 -0.11
C PHE A 25 1.93 -23.01 -0.19
N ASN A 26 2.95 -23.83 -0.47
CA ASN A 26 2.90 -25.28 -0.68
C ASN A 26 2.12 -25.74 -1.93
N SER A 27 1.19 -24.93 -2.46
CA SER A 27 0.45 -25.19 -3.71
C SER A 27 -0.34 -23.95 -4.16
N GLU A 28 -0.81 -23.94 -5.41
CA GLU A 28 -1.76 -22.94 -5.91
C GLU A 28 -3.05 -22.89 -5.07
N ASN A 29 -3.57 -24.07 -4.69
CA ASN A 29 -4.75 -24.14 -3.84
C ASN A 29 -4.49 -23.61 -2.41
N GLY A 30 -3.27 -23.82 -1.90
CA GLY A 30 -2.82 -23.23 -0.62
C GLY A 30 -2.79 -21.71 -0.68
N MET A 31 -2.27 -21.15 -1.77
CA MET A 31 -2.27 -19.70 -2.03
C MET A 31 -3.69 -19.16 -2.12
N LYS A 32 -4.58 -19.83 -2.87
CA LYS A 32 -5.99 -19.44 -2.98
C LYS A 32 -6.70 -19.42 -1.63
N THR A 33 -6.52 -20.50 -0.84
CA THR A 33 -7.11 -20.62 0.50
C THR A 33 -6.67 -19.47 1.41
N TYR A 34 -5.37 -19.15 1.41
CA TYR A 34 -4.82 -18.03 2.17
C TYR A 34 -5.50 -16.69 1.82
N TYR A 35 -5.62 -16.37 0.52
CA TYR A 35 -6.20 -15.08 0.12
C TYR A 35 -7.72 -15.00 0.31
N LEU A 36 -8.45 -16.12 0.21
CA LEU A 36 -9.88 -16.16 0.56
C LEU A 36 -10.09 -15.90 2.07
N GLN A 37 -9.24 -16.47 2.93
CA GLN A 37 -9.26 -16.18 4.36
C GLN A 37 -8.93 -14.71 4.64
N MET A 38 -7.90 -14.16 3.99
CA MET A 38 -7.54 -12.74 4.09
C MET A 38 -8.69 -11.82 3.66
N SER A 39 -9.38 -12.16 2.57
CA SER A 39 -10.58 -11.45 2.10
C SER A 39 -11.66 -11.40 3.18
N ASN A 40 -11.89 -12.52 3.88
CA ASN A 40 -12.87 -12.57 4.96
C ASN A 40 -12.46 -11.69 6.15
N ILE A 41 -11.18 -11.72 6.56
CA ILE A 41 -10.67 -10.89 7.67
C ILE A 41 -10.80 -9.39 7.34
N ILE A 42 -10.47 -9.00 6.12
CA ILE A 42 -10.55 -7.59 5.70
C ILE A 42 -12.00 -7.12 5.56
N ARG A 43 -12.94 -8.04 5.25
CA ARG A 43 -14.37 -7.76 5.10
C ARG A 43 -15.15 -7.78 6.42
N SER A 44 -14.69 -8.52 7.44
CA SER A 44 -15.41 -8.75 8.69
C SER A 44 -15.58 -7.53 9.61
N ALA A 45 -15.21 -6.33 9.17
CA ALA A 45 -15.71 -5.08 9.78
C ALA A 45 -17.23 -4.91 9.61
N HIS A 46 -17.87 -5.68 8.72
CA HIS A 46 -19.32 -5.78 8.59
C HIS A 46 -19.80 -7.13 9.15
N ILE A 47 -20.81 -7.10 10.03
CA ILE A 47 -21.42 -8.30 10.62
C ILE A 47 -22.16 -9.07 9.51
N ASN A 48 -21.69 -10.26 9.18
CA ASN A 48 -22.28 -11.23 8.23
C ASN A 48 -22.51 -10.70 6.80
N PRO A 49 -21.43 -10.45 6.03
CA PRO A 49 -21.56 -10.19 4.61
C PRO A 49 -22.03 -11.46 3.85
N PRO A 50 -22.84 -11.32 2.78
CA PRO A 50 -23.33 -12.46 2.00
C PRO A 50 -22.19 -13.34 1.48
N ILE A 51 -22.47 -14.63 1.26
CA ILE A 51 -21.49 -15.57 0.70
C ILE A 51 -21.21 -15.13 -0.74
N ASP A 52 -20.05 -14.53 -0.95
CA ASP A 52 -19.54 -14.19 -2.29
C ASP A 52 -18.92 -15.43 -2.93
N THR A 53 -18.92 -15.50 -4.26
CA THR A 53 -18.10 -16.48 -5.00
C THR A 53 -16.61 -16.26 -4.70
N GLU A 54 -15.77 -17.28 -4.92
CA GLU A 54 -14.32 -17.16 -4.76
C GLU A 54 -13.77 -15.98 -5.59
N TYR A 55 -14.17 -15.90 -6.87
CA TYR A 55 -13.79 -14.82 -7.78
C TYR A 55 -14.18 -13.44 -7.23
N ASN A 56 -15.44 -13.25 -6.82
CA ASN A 56 -15.90 -11.96 -6.30
C ASN A 56 -15.20 -11.57 -5.00
N SER A 57 -14.89 -12.55 -4.14
CA SER A 57 -14.11 -12.34 -2.92
C SER A 57 -12.71 -11.82 -3.25
N LEU A 58 -12.00 -12.50 -4.15
CA LEU A 58 -10.66 -12.10 -4.59
C LEU A 58 -10.67 -10.75 -5.32
N LYS A 59 -11.69 -10.46 -6.13
CA LYS A 59 -11.83 -9.17 -6.84
C LYS A 59 -12.07 -8.00 -5.87
N LYS A 60 -12.87 -8.20 -4.82
CA LYS A 60 -13.03 -7.19 -3.77
C LYS A 60 -11.74 -6.99 -2.98
N LEU A 61 -11.04 -8.08 -2.66
CA LEU A 61 -9.74 -8.03 -1.99
C LEU A 61 -8.70 -7.26 -2.82
N SER A 62 -8.59 -7.52 -4.12
CA SER A 62 -7.64 -6.82 -4.99
C SER A 62 -7.90 -5.31 -5.04
N LYS A 63 -9.17 -4.90 -5.12
CA LYS A 63 -9.56 -3.49 -5.04
C LYS A 63 -9.12 -2.86 -3.72
N LYS A 64 -9.29 -3.57 -2.60
CA LYS A 64 -8.91 -3.07 -1.27
C LYS A 64 -7.39 -2.99 -1.11
N LEU A 65 -6.65 -4.01 -1.53
CA LEU A 65 -5.19 -4.00 -1.55
C LEU A 65 -4.63 -2.87 -2.42
N LYS A 66 -5.25 -2.60 -3.58
CA LYS A 66 -4.89 -1.46 -4.44
C LYS A 66 -5.07 -0.13 -3.72
N GLN A 67 -6.17 0.05 -3.00
CA GLN A 67 -6.39 1.25 -2.18
C GLN A 67 -5.30 1.41 -1.11
N TYR A 68 -4.93 0.33 -0.41
CA TYR A 68 -3.85 0.37 0.58
C TYR A 68 -2.49 0.68 -0.06
N CYS A 69 -2.16 0.08 -1.20
CA CYS A 69 -0.93 0.36 -1.92
C CYS A 69 -0.86 1.86 -2.28
N THR A 70 -1.90 2.40 -2.91
CA THR A 70 -1.94 3.83 -3.28
C THR A 70 -1.78 4.74 -2.08
N PHE A 71 -2.46 4.46 -0.96
CA PHE A 71 -2.33 5.29 0.24
C PHE A 71 -0.91 5.28 0.82
N ILE A 72 -0.31 4.09 0.98
CA ILE A 72 1.04 3.97 1.55
C ILE A 72 2.10 4.51 0.59
N GLN A 73 1.91 4.35 -0.73
CA GLN A 73 2.77 4.97 -1.74
C GLN A 73 2.81 6.49 -1.59
N THR A 74 1.66 7.15 -1.41
CA THR A 74 1.61 8.60 -1.18
C THR A 74 2.48 9.02 0.01
N LEU A 75 2.49 8.24 1.09
CA LEU A 75 3.35 8.50 2.25
C LEU A 75 4.83 8.21 1.95
N GLY A 76 5.11 7.18 1.16
CA GLY A 76 6.46 6.74 0.78
C GLY A 76 7.17 7.67 -0.20
N GLU A 77 6.40 8.39 -1.02
CA GLU A 77 6.88 9.29 -2.07
C GLU A 77 6.78 10.77 -1.68
N HIS A 78 6.17 11.09 -0.54
CA HIS A 78 6.04 12.47 -0.08
C HIS A 78 7.42 13.13 0.15
N GLU A 79 7.56 14.38 -0.31
CA GLU A 79 8.77 15.20 -0.12
C GLU A 79 8.88 15.74 1.32
N TRP A 80 9.02 14.84 2.30
CA TRP A 80 9.00 15.17 3.73
C TRP A 80 9.99 16.27 4.11
N ASP A 81 11.23 16.19 3.65
CA ASP A 81 12.30 17.16 4.00
C ASP A 81 11.93 18.58 3.59
N LYS A 82 11.37 18.73 2.38
CA LYS A 82 10.92 20.00 1.84
C LYS A 82 9.71 20.54 2.61
N GLY A 83 8.71 19.68 2.85
CA GLY A 83 7.52 20.06 3.62
C GLY A 83 7.85 20.49 5.06
N ILE A 84 8.76 19.78 5.72
CA ILE A 84 9.27 20.13 7.05
C ILE A 84 9.99 21.48 7.03
N ALA A 85 10.88 21.70 6.06
CA ALA A 85 11.61 22.96 5.90
C ALA A 85 10.67 24.15 5.67
N ASP A 86 9.64 23.98 4.83
CA ASP A 86 8.64 25.00 4.56
C ASP A 86 7.83 25.36 5.81
N ILE A 87 7.40 24.37 6.61
CA ILE A 87 6.71 24.59 7.88
C ILE A 87 7.62 25.32 8.87
N GLN A 88 8.88 24.89 9.01
CA GLN A 88 9.85 25.52 9.91
C GLN A 88 10.09 26.99 9.54
N LYS A 89 10.20 27.29 8.24
CA LYS A 89 10.32 28.67 7.73
C LYS A 89 9.09 29.50 8.06
N ALA A 90 7.88 28.97 7.83
CA ALA A 90 6.64 29.66 8.13
C ALA A 90 6.51 29.96 9.64
N LEU A 91 6.89 29.01 10.51
CA LEU A 91 6.93 29.21 11.95
C LEU A 91 7.90 30.30 12.38
N GLY A 92 9.10 30.30 11.81
CA GLY A 92 10.08 31.35 12.04
C GLY A 92 9.52 32.74 11.70
N ILE A 93 8.85 32.87 10.55
CA ILE A 93 8.20 34.13 10.14
C ILE A 93 7.07 34.52 11.11
N TYR A 94 6.24 33.56 11.51
CA TYR A 94 5.12 33.79 12.45
C TYR A 94 5.61 34.29 13.81
N LEU A 95 6.69 33.71 14.35
CA LEU A 95 7.26 34.12 15.64
C LEU A 95 7.77 35.57 15.66
N MET A 96 8.15 36.11 14.51
CA MET A 96 8.67 37.47 14.33
C MET A 96 7.57 38.52 14.09
N GLN A 97 6.29 38.13 14.07
CA GLN A 97 5.16 39.02 13.84
C GLN A 97 4.91 39.94 15.04
N ASN A 98 5.27 41.22 14.93
CA ASN A 98 5.13 42.19 16.02
C ASN A 98 3.68 42.65 16.27
N ASN A 99 2.78 42.40 15.32
CA ASN A 99 1.35 42.75 15.39
C ASN A 99 0.49 41.71 16.13
N ILE A 100 1.05 40.57 16.52
CA ILE A 100 0.37 39.53 17.30
C ILE A 100 0.84 39.64 18.75
N GLU A 101 0.04 39.27 19.75
CA GLU A 101 0.50 39.27 21.13
C GLU A 101 1.58 38.21 21.37
N SER A 102 2.62 38.50 22.16
CA SER A 102 3.70 37.53 22.41
C SER A 102 3.20 36.22 23.03
N LYS A 103 2.18 36.27 23.88
CA LYS A 103 1.63 35.07 24.52
C LYS A 103 0.94 34.18 23.48
N GLU A 104 0.12 34.78 22.62
CA GLU A 104 -0.56 34.11 21.51
C GLU A 104 0.47 33.50 20.55
N ARG A 105 1.49 34.25 20.12
CA ARG A 105 2.56 33.72 19.26
C ARG A 105 3.23 32.47 19.82
N LYS A 106 3.58 32.49 21.11
CA LYS A 106 4.25 31.37 21.79
C LYS A 106 3.34 30.15 21.88
N GLN A 107 2.06 30.34 22.23
CA GLN A 107 1.09 29.26 22.34
C GLN A 107 0.87 28.56 21.00
N THR A 108 0.55 29.33 19.94
CA THR A 108 0.37 28.77 18.59
C THR A 108 1.63 28.07 18.09
N ASN A 109 2.81 28.63 18.35
CA ASN A 109 4.06 28.00 17.94
C ASN A 109 4.30 26.66 18.66
N GLN A 110 3.94 26.54 19.94
CA GLN A 110 4.01 25.27 20.66
C GLN A 110 3.07 24.22 20.07
N GLU A 111 1.84 24.60 19.72
CA GLU A 111 0.86 23.71 19.09
C GLU A 111 1.34 23.20 17.73
N ILE A 112 1.83 24.09 16.87
CA ILE A 112 2.35 23.68 15.55
C ILE A 112 3.64 22.88 15.68
N ALA A 113 4.52 23.21 16.63
CA ALA A 113 5.72 22.43 16.89
C ALA A 113 5.39 20.97 17.28
N SER A 114 4.32 20.75 18.06
CA SER A 114 3.83 19.41 18.37
C SER A 114 3.37 18.65 17.12
N GLN A 115 2.64 19.30 16.21
CA GLN A 115 2.26 18.69 14.94
C GLN A 115 3.48 18.39 14.04
N LEU A 116 4.47 19.29 14.02
CA LEU A 116 5.70 19.09 13.27
C LEU A 116 6.51 17.91 13.81
N GLN A 117 6.54 17.69 15.13
CA GLN A 117 7.17 16.50 15.72
C GLN A 117 6.53 15.21 15.21
N PHE A 118 5.20 15.17 15.07
CA PHE A 118 4.52 14.02 14.48
C PHE A 118 4.88 13.82 12.99
N ILE A 119 4.98 14.89 12.21
CA ILE A 119 5.41 14.83 10.80
C ILE A 119 6.86 14.32 10.68
N VAL A 120 7.76 14.84 11.52
CA VAL A 120 9.16 14.38 11.56
C VAL A 120 9.23 12.91 11.95
N PHE A 121 8.43 12.46 12.91
CA PHE A 121 8.33 11.05 13.25
C PHE A 121 7.90 10.20 12.05
N LEU A 122 6.87 10.59 11.30
CA LEU A 122 6.46 9.87 10.08
C LEU A 122 7.60 9.83 9.05
N SER A 123 8.28 10.96 8.81
CA SER A 123 9.40 11.03 7.88
C SER A 123 10.58 10.12 8.27
N GLY A 124 10.89 10.04 9.57
CA GLY A 124 11.94 9.17 10.09
C GLY A 124 11.64 7.68 9.92
N ASN A 125 10.37 7.31 9.72
CA ASN A 125 9.91 5.94 9.49
C ASN A 125 9.72 5.59 8.00
N ILE A 126 10.27 6.40 7.08
CA ILE A 126 10.07 6.21 5.63
C ILE A 126 10.45 4.82 5.12
N ASN A 127 11.49 4.20 5.69
CA ASN A 127 11.91 2.86 5.31
C ASN A 127 10.86 1.80 5.65
N ILE A 128 10.20 1.92 6.81
CA ILE A 128 9.11 1.02 7.20
C ILE A 128 7.91 1.22 6.27
N ILE A 129 7.56 2.46 5.95
CA ILE A 129 6.47 2.79 5.01
C ILE A 129 6.73 2.14 3.64
N LYS A 130 7.95 2.26 3.11
CA LYS A 130 8.35 1.64 1.83
C LYS A 130 8.34 0.11 1.89
N GLN A 131 8.77 -0.49 3.00
CA GLN A 131 8.69 -1.93 3.21
C GLN A 131 7.24 -2.42 3.24
N LEU A 132 6.36 -1.73 3.97
CA LEU A 132 4.92 -2.03 4.00
C LEU A 132 4.29 -1.92 2.60
N HIS A 133 4.67 -0.90 1.83
CA HIS A 133 4.23 -0.77 0.44
C HIS A 133 4.64 -2.00 -0.39
N GLY A 134 5.90 -2.43 -0.31
CA GLY A 134 6.39 -3.63 -1.02
C GLY A 134 5.66 -4.91 -0.62
N ILE A 135 5.38 -5.10 0.68
CA ILE A 135 4.59 -6.23 1.17
C ILE A 135 3.17 -6.21 0.59
N LEU A 136 2.50 -5.06 0.63
CA LEU A 136 1.15 -4.90 0.08
C LEU A 136 1.12 -5.13 -1.44
N GLN A 137 2.12 -4.62 -2.17
CA GLN A 137 2.26 -4.85 -3.61
C GLN A 137 2.47 -6.34 -3.94
N ARG A 138 3.23 -7.06 -3.12
CA ARG A 138 3.40 -8.52 -3.26
C ARG A 138 2.07 -9.25 -3.09
N HIS A 139 1.30 -8.91 -2.06
CA HIS A 139 -0.04 -9.47 -1.87
C HIS A 139 -0.99 -9.12 -3.02
N LEU A 140 -0.98 -7.88 -3.48
CA LEU A 140 -1.79 -7.46 -4.63
C LEU A 140 -1.44 -8.27 -5.88
N SER A 141 -0.15 -8.41 -6.19
CA SER A 141 0.35 -9.18 -7.34
C SER A 141 -0.09 -10.64 -7.29
N ASN A 142 -0.02 -11.23 -6.10
CA ASN A 142 -0.45 -12.59 -5.83
C ASN A 142 -1.96 -12.79 -6.05
N VAL A 143 -2.79 -11.86 -5.57
CA VAL A 143 -4.25 -11.91 -5.83
C VAL A 143 -4.56 -11.71 -7.30
N MET A 144 -3.84 -10.81 -7.99
CA MET A 144 -3.99 -10.61 -9.43
C MET A 144 -3.61 -11.87 -10.23
N LEU A 145 -2.57 -12.60 -9.81
CA LEU A 145 -2.20 -13.88 -10.41
C LEU A 145 -3.33 -14.90 -10.29
N LEU A 146 -3.93 -15.04 -9.10
CA LEU A 146 -5.10 -15.91 -8.90
C LEU A 146 -6.29 -15.46 -9.74
N LEU A 147 -6.57 -14.16 -9.83
CA LEU A 147 -7.69 -13.66 -10.64
C LEU A 147 -7.56 -14.04 -12.12
N ARG A 148 -6.33 -14.04 -12.66
CA ARG A 148 -6.07 -14.45 -14.06
C ARG A 148 -6.38 -15.92 -14.35
N SER A 149 -6.44 -16.79 -13.33
CA SER A 149 -6.84 -18.18 -13.52
C SER A 149 -8.36 -18.37 -13.63
N TYR A 150 -9.16 -17.33 -13.37
CA TYR A 150 -10.62 -17.39 -13.48
C TYR A 150 -11.10 -16.93 -14.87
N PRO A 151 -11.99 -17.70 -15.53
CA PRO A 151 -12.52 -17.33 -16.84
C PRO A 151 -13.30 -16.01 -16.83
N GLU A 152 -13.94 -15.66 -15.72
CA GLU A 152 -14.69 -14.41 -15.53
C GLU A 152 -13.80 -13.16 -15.56
N HIS A 153 -12.49 -13.31 -15.38
CA HIS A 153 -11.54 -12.21 -15.46
C HIS A 153 -11.29 -11.77 -16.91
N ASN A 154 -11.26 -12.72 -17.84
CA ASN A 154 -10.96 -12.49 -19.25
C ASN A 154 -12.13 -11.89 -20.06
N ILE A 155 -13.29 -11.71 -19.42
CA ILE A 155 -14.52 -11.17 -20.04
C ILE A 155 -14.73 -9.68 -19.68
N GLN A 156 -13.95 -9.13 -18.73
CA GLN A 156 -14.18 -7.80 -18.13
C GLN A 156 -12.99 -6.84 -18.23
N GLU A 157 -11.95 -7.15 -19.01
CA GLU A 157 -10.97 -6.17 -19.52
C GLU A 157 -11.48 -5.53 -20.81
#